data_AF-A0A3M1PLY8-F1
#
_entry.id   AF-A0A3M1PLY8-F1
#
_cell.length_a   1.000
_cell.length_b   1.000
_cell.length_c   1.000
_cell.angle_alpha   90.00
_cell.angle_beta   90.00
_cell.angle_gamma   90.00
#
_symmetry.space_group_name_H-M   'P 1'
#
loop_
_entity.id
_entity.type
_entity.pdbx_description
1 polymer ?
#
loop_
_entity_poly.entity_id
_entity_poly.type
_entity_poly.pdbx_seq_one_letter_code
_entity_poly.pdbx_strand_id
1 'polypeptide(L)'
;MEDQKEFFRLKSKSINLGLDLQGGMHVVLEVDVKELLKRLAKNVDQTFTSALVEAQQQVTKTDEDFLKVFIEKLEQKGSNITRYYYSVDHRTKDKVLEYLRTQIDESVDRALEILRNRVDEFGVSEPTIQKVGDRRIIVELAGVTDPTRVRKLIGRTALLEFKLLEDNMVSSKVAERLNRFIQSKINPTDSALAADTSQAGKEEGVSLDQMFAGDSNQQAQAVAAEDSTSMLFEEGLFFLNPRDKQTLLVPADKQVKMQKILEMPEVQKILAEEAVGAQFIWGSKPIYNGQYIPLYLVRKNVELSGETIKDTNPQRSHDPTNIGQYEVSLTLNDAGARTFARVTGANVGRRLAIVLDNKVYLAPTIQVKISNGRAVITGLDKIEEAQDLSIVLKAGALPAPVTFMEERTVGPSLGQDSINAGTFSAIMGLI
;
A
#
# COMPACT_ATOMS: atom_id res chain seq x y z
N MET A 1 -34.55 -13.30 38.52
CA MET A 1 -33.08 -13.21 38.54
C MET A 1 -32.42 -14.59 38.40
N GLU A 2 -33.05 -15.65 38.89
CA GLU A 2 -32.56 -17.03 38.78
C GLU A 2 -32.65 -17.58 37.35
N ASP A 3 -33.76 -17.34 36.65
CA ASP A 3 -33.96 -17.76 35.25
C ASP A 3 -32.98 -17.13 34.25
N GLN A 4 -32.54 -15.88 34.48
CA GLN A 4 -31.52 -15.25 33.63
C GLN A 4 -30.16 -15.91 33.83
N LYS A 5 -29.78 -16.22 35.07
CA LYS A 5 -28.52 -16.93 35.37
C LYS A 5 -28.54 -18.34 34.81
N GLU A 6 -29.68 -19.00 34.85
CA GLU A 6 -29.86 -20.32 34.26
C GLU A 6 -29.84 -20.29 32.73
N PHE A 7 -30.47 -19.30 32.10
CA PHE A 7 -30.37 -19.06 30.66
C PHE A 7 -28.93 -18.84 30.22
N PHE A 8 -28.14 -18.00 30.92
CA PHE A 8 -26.73 -17.79 30.60
C PHE A 8 -25.89 -19.06 30.83
N ARG A 9 -26.18 -19.84 31.87
CA ARG A 9 -25.53 -21.14 32.14
C ARG A 9 -25.83 -22.18 31.06
N LEU A 10 -27.07 -22.23 30.57
CA LEU A 10 -27.50 -23.12 29.50
C LEU A 10 -26.96 -22.67 28.14
N LYS A 11 -26.91 -21.36 27.87
CA LYS A 11 -26.26 -20.76 26.70
C LYS A 11 -24.75 -21.02 26.68
N SER A 12 -24.08 -21.04 27.83
CA SER A 12 -22.67 -21.44 27.91
C SER A 12 -22.43 -22.95 27.77
N LYS A 13 -23.49 -23.76 27.85
CA LYS A 13 -23.46 -25.23 27.71
C LYS A 13 -24.11 -25.73 26.42
N SER A 14 -24.66 -24.85 25.58
CA SER A 14 -25.18 -25.23 24.28
C SER A 14 -24.02 -25.65 23.39
N ILE A 15 -24.20 -26.72 22.62
CA ILE A 15 -23.22 -27.18 21.63
C ILE A 15 -22.99 -26.04 20.64
N ASN A 16 -21.74 -25.63 20.48
CA ASN A 16 -21.35 -24.61 19.52
C ASN A 16 -21.59 -25.14 18.10
N LEU A 17 -22.27 -24.33 17.32
CA LEU A 17 -22.71 -24.67 15.97
C LEU A 17 -21.58 -24.28 15.01
N GLY A 18 -21.06 -25.23 14.25
CA GLY A 18 -20.03 -24.96 13.23
C GLY A 18 -20.56 -24.12 12.05
N LEU A 19 -19.68 -23.88 11.07
CA LEU A 19 -19.95 -23.15 9.82
C LEU A 19 -21.28 -23.56 9.17
N ASP A 20 -21.58 -24.86 9.17
CA ASP A 20 -22.74 -25.45 8.51
C ASP A 20 -24.09 -25.07 9.16
N LEU A 21 -24.09 -24.64 10.42
CA LEU A 21 -25.31 -24.39 11.20
C LEU A 21 -25.51 -22.92 11.58
N GLN A 22 -24.43 -22.14 11.77
CA GLN A 22 -24.51 -20.70 12.01
C GLN A 22 -24.33 -19.85 10.75
N GLY A 23 -23.89 -20.45 9.64
CA GLY A 23 -23.31 -19.70 8.54
C GLY A 23 -21.98 -19.06 8.92
N GLY A 24 -21.23 -18.61 7.92
CA GLY A 24 -19.90 -18.06 8.14
C GLY A 24 -19.06 -18.00 6.88
N MET A 25 -17.76 -17.84 7.07
CA MET A 25 -16.80 -17.62 6.00
C MET A 25 -15.62 -18.60 6.13
N HIS A 26 -15.36 -19.35 5.07
CA HIS A 26 -14.18 -20.19 4.90
C HIS A 26 -13.27 -19.56 3.83
N VAL A 27 -12.02 -19.29 4.19
CA VAL A 27 -11.04 -18.64 3.32
C VAL A 27 -9.74 -19.41 3.34
N VAL A 28 -9.17 -19.65 2.17
CA VAL A 28 -7.80 -20.14 2.01
C VAL A 28 -6.94 -18.98 1.52
N LEU A 29 -6.01 -18.55 2.37
CA LEU A 29 -5.05 -17.50 2.11
C LEU A 29 -3.69 -18.11 1.75
N GLU A 30 -2.96 -17.50 0.82
CA GLU A 30 -1.57 -17.84 0.52
C GLU A 30 -0.68 -16.62 0.71
N VAL A 31 0.39 -16.77 1.47
CA VAL A 31 1.39 -15.70 1.68
C VAL A 31 2.14 -15.46 0.38
N ASP A 32 2.20 -14.21 -0.09
CA ASP A 32 2.87 -13.82 -1.33
C ASP A 32 4.40 -13.90 -1.16
N VAL A 33 4.94 -15.09 -1.43
CA VAL A 33 6.39 -15.36 -1.37
C VAL A 33 7.16 -14.50 -2.36
N LYS A 34 6.59 -14.18 -3.53
CA LYS A 34 7.23 -13.31 -4.53
C LYS A 34 7.53 -11.94 -3.93
N GLU A 35 6.55 -11.32 -3.26
CA GLU A 35 6.75 -10.01 -2.64
C GLU A 35 7.66 -10.09 -1.41
N LEU A 36 7.58 -11.17 -0.62
CA LEU A 36 8.51 -11.40 0.49
C LEU A 36 9.97 -11.45 0.02
N LEU A 37 10.24 -12.25 -1.00
CA LEU A 37 11.57 -12.41 -1.60
C LEU A 37 12.08 -11.06 -2.14
N LYS A 38 11.25 -10.35 -2.90
CA LYS A 38 11.58 -9.02 -3.41
C LYS A 38 11.94 -8.04 -2.31
N ARG A 39 11.25 -8.08 -1.16
CA ARG A 39 11.52 -7.20 -0.02
C ARG A 39 12.81 -7.56 0.71
N LEU A 40 13.14 -8.85 0.80
CA LEU A 40 14.38 -9.32 1.44
C LEU A 40 15.62 -9.11 0.55
N ALA A 41 15.43 -8.95 -0.75
CA ALA A 41 16.51 -8.77 -1.72
C ALA A 41 17.17 -7.39 -1.64
N LYS A 42 18.48 -7.36 -1.87
CA LYS A 42 19.30 -6.15 -2.00
C LYS A 42 19.64 -5.91 -3.47
N ASN A 43 19.74 -4.65 -3.87
CA ASN A 43 20.17 -4.23 -5.21
C ASN A 43 19.36 -4.91 -6.35
N VAL A 44 18.03 -4.92 -6.21
CA VAL A 44 17.11 -5.52 -7.19
C VAL A 44 17.29 -4.86 -8.56
N ASP A 45 17.45 -5.69 -9.60
CA ASP A 45 17.58 -5.27 -11.00
C ASP A 45 16.46 -5.85 -11.88
N GLN A 46 16.49 -5.50 -13.17
CA GLN A 46 15.51 -5.97 -14.15
C GLN A 46 15.58 -7.50 -14.34
N THR A 47 16.78 -8.09 -14.22
CA THR A 47 16.97 -9.54 -14.30
C THR A 47 16.25 -10.26 -13.16
N PHE A 48 16.42 -9.78 -11.93
CA PHE A 48 15.70 -10.30 -10.76
C PHE A 48 14.18 -10.15 -10.92
N THR A 49 13.73 -8.97 -11.32
CA THR A 49 12.30 -8.67 -11.42
C THR A 49 11.62 -9.51 -12.51
N SER A 50 12.27 -9.68 -13.67
CA SER A 50 11.75 -10.54 -14.74
C SER A 50 11.74 -12.02 -14.33
N ALA A 51 12.77 -12.50 -13.63
CA ALA A 51 12.80 -13.87 -13.11
C ALA A 51 11.65 -14.14 -12.11
N LEU A 52 11.34 -13.19 -11.23
CA LEU A 52 10.19 -13.30 -10.31
C LEU A 52 8.86 -13.41 -11.05
N VAL A 53 8.66 -12.59 -12.08
CA VAL A 53 7.42 -12.59 -12.88
C VAL A 53 7.26 -13.91 -13.63
N GLU A 54 8.32 -14.40 -14.28
CA GLU A 54 8.31 -15.68 -14.99
C GLU A 54 8.08 -16.86 -14.04
N ALA A 55 8.70 -16.83 -12.85
CA ALA A 55 8.49 -17.85 -11.83
C ALA A 55 7.04 -17.90 -11.35
N GLN A 56 6.44 -16.73 -11.10
CA GLN A 56 5.02 -16.64 -10.73
C GLN A 56 4.12 -17.25 -11.80
N GLN A 57 4.36 -16.92 -13.08
CA GLN A 57 3.55 -17.45 -14.19
C GLN A 57 3.63 -18.97 -14.32
N GLN A 58 4.78 -19.58 -13.99
CA GLN A 58 4.96 -21.02 -13.99
C GLN A 58 4.28 -21.68 -12.79
N VAL A 59 4.50 -21.17 -11.58
CA VAL A 59 3.94 -21.73 -10.34
C VAL A 59 2.41 -21.71 -10.35
N THR A 60 1.78 -20.66 -10.88
CA THR A 60 0.31 -20.61 -11.02
C THR A 60 -0.23 -21.74 -11.91
N LYS A 61 0.59 -22.37 -12.76
CA LYS A 61 0.19 -23.48 -13.64
C LYS A 61 0.51 -24.86 -13.06
N THR A 62 1.62 -25.00 -12.35
CA THR A 62 2.15 -26.33 -11.93
C THR A 62 2.12 -26.58 -10.42
N ASP A 63 1.72 -25.60 -9.61
CA ASP A 63 1.72 -25.62 -8.13
C ASP A 63 3.07 -26.04 -7.49
N GLU A 64 4.18 -25.81 -8.20
CA GLU A 64 5.53 -26.11 -7.73
C GLU A 64 5.99 -25.18 -6.59
N ASP A 65 7.10 -25.54 -5.94
CA ASP A 65 7.79 -24.66 -4.98
C ASP A 65 8.28 -23.39 -5.68
N PHE A 66 7.74 -22.24 -5.27
CA PHE A 66 8.06 -20.94 -5.86
C PHE A 66 9.54 -20.59 -5.75
N LEU A 67 10.18 -20.84 -4.60
CA LEU A 67 11.58 -20.52 -4.38
C LEU A 67 12.47 -21.33 -5.34
N LYS A 68 12.14 -22.62 -5.53
CA LYS A 68 12.85 -23.48 -6.47
C LYS A 68 12.74 -22.96 -7.90
N VAL A 69 11.52 -22.73 -8.39
CA VAL A 69 11.27 -22.24 -9.76
C VAL A 69 11.95 -20.88 -9.98
N PHE A 70 11.89 -19.99 -8.98
CA PHE A 70 12.54 -18.69 -9.06
C PHE A 70 14.07 -18.79 -9.22
N ILE A 71 14.73 -19.66 -8.46
CA ILE A 71 16.17 -19.88 -8.57
C ILE A 71 16.52 -20.41 -9.97
N GLU A 72 15.75 -21.36 -10.50
CA GLU A 72 15.96 -21.91 -11.85
C GLU A 72 15.85 -20.81 -12.92
N LYS A 73 14.82 -19.95 -12.86
CA LYS A 73 14.67 -18.81 -13.80
C LYS A 73 15.81 -17.80 -13.68
N LEU A 74 16.27 -17.55 -12.45
CA LEU A 74 17.37 -16.63 -12.21
C LEU A 74 18.69 -17.14 -12.80
N GLU A 75 18.95 -18.44 -12.66
CA GLU A 75 20.14 -19.11 -13.21
C GLU A 75 20.10 -19.20 -14.74
N GLN A 76 18.92 -19.44 -15.33
CA GLN A 76 18.72 -19.39 -16.79
C GLN A 76 19.07 -18.02 -17.38
N LYS A 77 18.86 -16.94 -16.62
CA LYS A 77 19.23 -15.58 -17.01
C LYS A 77 20.68 -15.22 -16.65
N GLY A 78 21.49 -16.17 -16.18
CA GLY A 78 22.90 -16.00 -15.87
C GLY A 78 23.18 -15.24 -14.56
N SER A 79 22.20 -15.16 -13.64
CA SER A 79 22.38 -14.53 -12.33
C SER A 79 22.33 -15.56 -11.20
N ASN A 80 22.89 -15.22 -10.03
CA ASN A 80 22.93 -16.11 -8.87
C ASN A 80 22.17 -15.50 -7.69
N ILE A 81 21.43 -16.32 -6.96
CA ILE A 81 20.63 -15.90 -5.80
C ILE A 81 21.47 -15.15 -4.74
N THR A 82 22.73 -15.55 -4.55
CA THR A 82 23.66 -14.96 -3.58
C THR A 82 23.92 -13.47 -3.85
N ARG A 83 23.82 -13.01 -5.11
CA ARG A 83 23.99 -11.60 -5.48
C ARG A 83 22.97 -10.69 -4.79
N TYR A 84 21.76 -11.20 -4.56
CA TYR A 84 20.65 -10.42 -4.03
C TYR A 84 20.48 -10.59 -2.52
N TYR A 85 20.94 -11.70 -1.94
CA TYR A 85 20.75 -12.01 -0.52
C TYR A 85 22.06 -12.17 0.26
N TYR A 86 23.15 -11.57 -0.24
CA TYR A 86 24.44 -11.62 0.44
C TYR A 86 24.35 -11.02 1.85
N SER A 87 24.93 -11.74 2.80
CA SER A 87 25.12 -11.32 4.18
C SER A 87 26.39 -11.94 4.74
N VAL A 88 26.82 -11.48 5.91
CA VAL A 88 27.98 -12.06 6.60
C VAL A 88 27.73 -13.53 6.93
N ASP A 89 26.48 -13.87 7.27
CA ASP A 89 26.05 -15.17 7.77
C ASP A 89 25.69 -16.19 6.66
N HIS A 90 25.37 -15.71 5.45
CA HIS A 90 24.93 -16.56 4.33
C HIS A 90 25.72 -16.23 3.05
N ARG A 91 26.94 -16.77 2.94
CA ARG A 91 27.88 -16.50 1.82
C ARG A 91 27.78 -17.46 0.64
N THR A 92 27.18 -18.63 0.86
CA THR A 92 27.02 -19.68 -0.17
C THR A 92 25.57 -19.79 -0.60
N LYS A 93 25.34 -20.35 -1.80
CA LYS A 93 23.99 -20.63 -2.31
C LYS A 93 23.17 -21.40 -1.28
N ASP A 94 23.69 -22.50 -0.73
CA ASP A 94 22.95 -23.34 0.22
C ASP A 94 22.54 -22.60 1.49
N LYS A 95 23.42 -21.75 2.04
CA LYS A 95 23.10 -20.93 3.21
C LYS A 95 22.06 -19.86 2.91
N VAL A 96 22.10 -19.27 1.71
CA VAL A 96 21.06 -18.35 1.26
C VAL A 96 19.72 -19.07 1.12
N LEU A 97 19.70 -20.29 0.58
CA LEU A 97 18.48 -21.09 0.47
C LEU A 97 17.89 -21.45 1.86
N GLU A 98 18.74 -21.84 2.80
CA GLU A 98 18.35 -22.11 4.19
C GLU A 98 17.70 -20.87 4.81
N TYR A 99 18.36 -19.72 4.74
CA TYR A 99 17.84 -18.45 5.21
C TYR A 99 16.47 -18.10 4.59
N LEU A 100 16.35 -18.18 3.27
CA LEU A 100 15.10 -17.83 2.59
C LEU A 100 13.95 -18.76 2.97
N ARG A 101 14.20 -20.07 3.14
CA ARG A 101 13.18 -21.01 3.62
C ARG A 101 12.72 -20.68 5.03
N THR A 102 13.65 -20.42 5.95
CA THR A 102 13.33 -20.00 7.31
C THR A 102 12.51 -18.70 7.32
N GLN A 103 12.88 -17.72 6.49
CA GLN A 103 12.12 -16.46 6.41
C GLN A 103 10.71 -16.63 5.84
N ILE A 104 10.51 -17.55 4.88
CA ILE A 104 9.17 -17.89 4.38
C ILE A 104 8.35 -18.52 5.50
N ASP A 105 8.90 -19.51 6.20
CA ASP A 105 8.22 -20.24 7.27
C ASP A 105 7.82 -19.30 8.43
N GLU A 106 8.77 -18.49 8.92
CA GLU A 106 8.52 -17.47 9.93
C GLU A 106 7.49 -16.43 9.48
N SER A 107 7.46 -16.09 8.18
CA SER A 107 6.48 -15.13 7.66
C SER A 107 5.07 -15.71 7.67
N VAL A 108 4.91 -17.02 7.41
CA VAL A 108 3.61 -17.69 7.50
C VAL A 108 3.14 -17.75 8.96
N ASP A 109 4.03 -18.09 9.88
CA ASP A 109 3.70 -18.19 11.30
C ASP A 109 3.35 -16.82 11.89
N ARG A 110 4.10 -15.77 11.55
CA ARG A 110 3.75 -14.40 11.91
C ARG A 110 2.43 -13.97 11.28
N ALA A 111 2.19 -14.27 10.00
CA ALA A 111 0.92 -13.95 9.36
C ALA A 111 -0.26 -14.63 10.09
N LEU A 112 -0.11 -15.88 10.52
CA LEU A 112 -1.10 -16.60 11.32
C LEU A 112 -1.41 -15.87 12.63
N GLU A 113 -0.39 -15.42 13.36
CA GLU A 113 -0.56 -14.66 14.61
C GLU A 113 -1.29 -13.32 14.38
N ILE A 114 -0.87 -12.57 13.35
CA ILE A 114 -1.51 -11.30 12.97
C ILE A 114 -2.97 -11.50 12.60
N LEU A 115 -3.26 -12.52 11.79
CA LEU A 115 -4.63 -12.85 11.38
C LEU A 115 -5.50 -13.24 12.57
N ARG A 116 -4.96 -14.01 13.52
CA ARG A 116 -5.66 -14.35 14.77
C ARG A 116 -6.01 -13.09 15.56
N ASN A 117 -5.03 -12.24 15.84
CA ASN A 117 -5.26 -11.00 16.59
C ASN A 117 -6.30 -10.09 15.92
N ARG A 118 -6.26 -9.99 14.58
CA ARG A 118 -7.20 -9.21 13.79
C ARG A 118 -8.64 -9.71 13.87
N VAL A 119 -8.78 -11.02 13.77
CA VAL A 119 -10.08 -11.69 13.81
C VAL A 119 -10.66 -11.66 15.22
N ASP A 120 -9.83 -11.84 16.25
CA ASP A 120 -10.21 -11.72 17.66
C ASP A 120 -10.72 -10.30 17.98
N GLU A 121 -10.01 -9.27 17.52
CA GLU A 121 -10.42 -7.86 17.70
C GLU A 121 -11.67 -7.49 16.87
N PHE A 122 -11.96 -8.21 15.78
CA PHE A 122 -13.20 -8.04 15.04
C PHE A 122 -14.43 -8.59 15.79
N GLY A 123 -14.21 -9.51 16.75
CA GLY A 123 -15.27 -10.04 17.61
C GLY A 123 -16.08 -11.18 17.02
N VAL A 124 -15.48 -11.99 16.14
CA VAL A 124 -16.12 -13.25 15.70
C VAL A 124 -16.15 -14.28 16.84
N SER A 125 -17.19 -15.11 16.84
CA SER A 125 -17.30 -16.20 17.82
C SER A 125 -16.54 -17.41 17.27
N GLU A 126 -15.36 -17.69 17.82
CA GLU A 126 -14.60 -18.94 17.58
C GLU A 126 -13.95 -19.07 16.18
N PRO A 127 -12.91 -18.27 15.90
CA PRO A 127 -12.17 -18.41 14.66
C PRO A 127 -11.27 -19.65 14.65
N THR A 128 -11.32 -20.43 13.57
CA THR A 128 -10.35 -21.49 13.30
C THR A 128 -9.34 -20.98 12.29
N ILE A 129 -8.10 -20.79 12.73
CA ILE A 129 -7.01 -20.30 11.87
C ILE A 129 -5.85 -21.27 11.96
N GLN A 130 -5.53 -21.92 10.84
CA GLN A 130 -4.56 -23.00 10.77
C GLN A 130 -3.65 -22.85 9.55
N LYS A 131 -2.37 -23.19 9.71
CA LYS A 131 -1.42 -23.32 8.61
C LYS A 131 -1.65 -24.65 7.89
N VAL A 132 -1.68 -24.61 6.56
CA VAL A 132 -1.85 -25.79 5.71
C VAL A 132 -0.74 -25.81 4.66
N GLY A 133 0.03 -26.90 4.66
CA GLY A 133 1.25 -26.98 3.87
C GLY A 133 2.27 -25.89 4.27
N ASP A 134 3.08 -25.46 3.31
CA ASP A 134 4.23 -24.61 3.59
C ASP A 134 3.93 -23.10 3.52
N ARG A 135 2.79 -22.72 2.93
CA ARG A 135 2.51 -21.31 2.57
C ARG A 135 1.04 -20.87 2.64
N ARG A 136 0.12 -21.79 2.95
CA ARG A 136 -1.31 -21.51 2.99
C ARG A 136 -1.82 -21.43 4.42
N ILE A 137 -2.81 -20.58 4.64
CA ILE A 137 -3.49 -20.39 5.92
C ILE A 137 -4.99 -20.55 5.66
N ILE A 138 -5.61 -21.50 6.32
CA ILE A 138 -7.07 -21.66 6.31
C ILE A 138 -7.64 -20.85 7.47
N VAL A 139 -8.65 -20.05 7.16
CA VAL A 139 -9.38 -19.19 8.09
C VAL A 139 -10.86 -19.54 7.99
N GLU A 140 -11.43 -20.04 9.07
CA GLU A 140 -12.85 -20.35 9.18
C GLU A 140 -13.46 -19.54 10.30
N LEU A 141 -14.48 -18.75 9.96
CA LEU A 141 -15.10 -17.80 10.86
C LEU A 141 -16.60 -18.09 10.91
N ALA A 142 -17.09 -18.50 12.07
CA ALA A 142 -18.52 -18.68 12.32
C ALA A 142 -19.19 -17.34 12.66
N GLY A 143 -20.47 -17.19 12.32
CA GLY A 143 -21.28 -16.05 12.73
C GLY A 143 -20.85 -14.70 12.15
N VAL A 144 -20.16 -14.70 10.99
CA VAL A 144 -19.74 -13.47 10.31
C VAL A 144 -20.96 -12.76 9.71
N THR A 145 -21.27 -11.57 10.21
CA THR A 145 -22.37 -10.73 9.71
C THR A 145 -22.02 -9.98 8.43
N ASP A 146 -20.76 -9.56 8.27
CA ASP A 146 -20.25 -8.86 7.08
C ASP A 146 -18.98 -9.53 6.54
N PRO A 147 -19.11 -10.53 5.65
CA PRO A 147 -17.96 -11.21 5.03
C PRO A 147 -17.06 -10.26 4.24
N THR A 148 -17.61 -9.22 3.63
CA THR A 148 -16.85 -8.27 2.80
C THR A 148 -15.91 -7.43 3.67
N ARG A 149 -16.39 -6.96 4.82
CA ARG A 149 -15.57 -6.22 5.79
C ARG A 149 -14.46 -7.09 6.37
N VAL A 150 -14.78 -8.33 6.75
CA VAL A 150 -13.77 -9.26 7.28
C VAL A 150 -12.71 -9.60 6.23
N ARG A 151 -13.12 -9.88 4.99
CA ARG A 151 -12.20 -10.09 3.85
C ARG A 151 -11.22 -8.93 3.72
N LYS A 152 -11.70 -7.69 3.77
CA LYS A 152 -10.83 -6.50 3.69
C LYS A 152 -9.84 -6.41 4.86
N LEU A 153 -10.27 -6.81 6.05
CA LEU A 153 -9.48 -6.76 7.27
C LEU A 153 -8.36 -7.83 7.30
N ILE A 154 -8.67 -9.07 6.90
CA ILE A 154 -7.67 -10.15 6.82
C ILE A 154 -6.70 -9.96 5.64
N GLY A 155 -7.16 -9.38 4.53
CA GLY A 155 -6.33 -9.17 3.33
C GLY A 155 -5.38 -7.96 3.39
N ARG A 156 -5.58 -7.01 4.31
CA ARG A 156 -4.75 -5.80 4.41
C ARG A 156 -3.34 -6.11 4.94
N THR A 157 -2.28 -5.58 4.37
CA THR A 157 -0.95 -5.71 4.99
C THR A 157 -0.84 -4.86 6.25
N ALA A 158 -1.34 -3.63 6.20
CA ALA A 158 -1.23 -2.63 7.27
C ALA A 158 0.21 -2.25 7.63
N LEU A 159 1.07 -2.14 6.62
CA LEU A 159 2.44 -1.63 6.79
C LEU A 159 2.40 -0.13 7.03
N LEU A 160 2.50 0.29 8.29
CA LEU A 160 2.55 1.69 8.68
C LEU A 160 4.00 2.18 8.74
N GLU A 161 4.27 3.30 8.07
CA GLU A 161 5.57 3.97 8.06
C GLU A 161 5.40 5.48 8.23
N PHE A 162 6.25 6.08 9.05
CA PHE A 162 6.40 7.52 9.14
C PHE A 162 7.60 7.95 8.30
N LYS A 163 7.36 8.78 7.29
CA LYS A 163 8.39 9.23 6.33
C LYS A 163 8.38 10.75 6.23
N LEU A 164 9.55 11.37 6.28
CA LEU A 164 9.65 12.81 6.04
C LEU A 164 9.43 13.12 4.57
N LEU A 165 8.74 14.23 4.28
CA LEU A 165 8.69 14.78 2.93
C LEU A 165 10.01 15.49 2.60
N GLU A 166 10.29 15.63 1.31
CA GLU A 166 11.36 16.51 0.88
C GLU A 166 11.01 18.00 1.03
N ASP A 167 12.05 18.82 1.11
CA ASP A 167 11.90 20.26 1.24
C ASP A 167 11.26 20.88 0.00
N ASN A 168 10.57 22.00 0.21
CA ASN A 168 9.86 22.73 -0.84
C ASN A 168 10.73 23.03 -2.06
N MET A 169 11.97 23.48 -1.85
CA MET A 169 12.92 23.74 -2.94
C MET A 169 13.29 22.48 -3.74
N VAL A 170 13.38 21.32 -3.10
CA VAL A 170 13.69 20.06 -3.78
C VAL A 170 12.46 19.61 -4.58
N SER A 171 11.29 19.62 -3.94
CA SER A 171 10.02 19.27 -4.58
C SER A 171 9.72 20.15 -5.79
N SER A 172 9.97 21.46 -5.71
CA SER A 172 9.76 22.39 -6.83
C SER A 172 10.71 22.13 -7.98
N LYS A 173 12.00 21.90 -7.71
CA LYS A 173 12.99 21.55 -8.76
C LYS A 173 12.65 20.24 -9.46
N VAL A 174 12.26 19.23 -8.69
CA VAL A 174 11.81 17.93 -9.24
C VAL A 174 10.57 18.15 -10.12
N ALA A 175 9.59 18.92 -9.66
CA ALA A 175 8.38 19.25 -10.42
C ALA A 175 8.72 19.96 -11.74
N GLU A 176 9.62 20.94 -11.73
CA GLU A 176 10.04 21.68 -12.93
C GLU A 176 10.78 20.78 -13.93
N ARG A 177 11.70 19.92 -13.47
CA ARG A 177 12.40 18.97 -14.34
C ARG A 177 11.46 17.92 -14.93
N LEU A 178 10.53 17.42 -14.12
CA LEU A 178 9.52 16.48 -14.55
C LEU A 178 8.58 17.10 -15.59
N ASN A 179 8.15 18.35 -15.38
CA ASN A 179 7.33 19.07 -16.34
C ASN A 179 8.08 19.32 -17.66
N ARG A 180 9.35 19.73 -17.61
CA ARG A 180 10.21 19.86 -18.81
C ARG A 180 10.36 18.54 -19.56
N PHE A 181 10.56 17.44 -18.85
CA PHE A 181 10.64 16.12 -19.47
C PHE A 181 9.34 15.77 -20.22
N ILE A 182 8.19 15.95 -19.56
CA ILE A 182 6.88 15.73 -20.19
C ILE A 182 6.71 16.61 -21.43
N GLN A 183 7.00 17.91 -21.32
CA GLN A 183 6.88 18.85 -22.44
C GLN A 183 7.79 18.48 -23.61
N SER A 184 9.03 18.04 -23.35
CA SER A 184 9.96 17.60 -24.40
C SER A 184 9.48 16.38 -25.18
N LYS A 185 8.59 15.57 -24.60
CA LYS A 185 7.98 14.41 -25.24
C LYS A 185 6.70 14.76 -26.01
N ILE A 186 6.01 15.84 -25.64
CA ILE A 186 4.84 16.36 -26.34
C ILE A 186 5.27 17.16 -27.58
N ASN A 187 6.17 18.12 -27.41
CA ASN A 187 6.67 19.00 -28.47
C ASN A 187 8.19 18.87 -28.59
N PRO A 188 8.70 17.84 -29.30
CA PRO A 188 10.14 17.61 -29.44
C PRO A 188 10.89 18.76 -30.15
N THR A 189 10.19 19.59 -30.92
CA THR A 189 10.76 20.71 -31.69
C THR A 189 11.04 21.97 -30.84
N ASP A 190 10.38 22.14 -29.69
CA ASP A 190 10.54 23.33 -28.83
C ASP A 190 11.64 23.19 -27.76
N SER A 191 12.24 22.00 -27.64
CA SER A 191 13.28 21.73 -26.62
C SER A 191 14.59 22.49 -26.87
N ALA A 192 14.77 23.12 -28.04
CA ALA A 192 15.96 23.90 -28.38
C ALA A 192 15.93 25.36 -27.91
N LEU A 193 14.78 25.88 -27.44
CA LEU A 193 14.61 27.31 -27.12
C LEU A 193 14.52 27.64 -25.61
N ALA A 194 14.56 26.64 -24.73
CA ALA A 194 14.48 26.87 -23.27
C ALA A 194 15.85 26.88 -22.56
N ALA A 195 16.95 26.97 -23.33
CA ALA A 195 18.32 26.97 -22.81
C ALA A 195 19.02 28.33 -22.96
N ASP A 196 18.31 29.45 -22.96
CA ASP A 196 18.92 30.72 -22.53
C ASP A 196 17.87 31.80 -22.27
N THR A 197 17.61 32.13 -21.01
CA THR A 197 17.08 33.47 -20.68
C THR A 197 17.53 33.86 -19.28
N SER A 198 18.85 34.02 -19.13
CA SER A 198 19.40 34.98 -18.19
C SER A 198 20.11 36.08 -18.97
N GLN A 199 19.34 37.03 -19.52
CA GLN A 199 19.80 38.41 -19.64
C GLN A 199 18.65 39.37 -19.92
N ALA A 200 18.62 40.42 -19.10
CA ALA A 200 17.68 41.51 -19.16
C ALA A 200 18.07 42.53 -20.24
N GLY A 201 17.05 43.13 -20.87
CA GLY A 201 17.10 44.50 -21.39
C GLY A 201 17.08 44.66 -22.90
N LYS A 202 15.90 44.96 -23.47
CA LYS A 202 15.51 46.27 -24.03
C LYS A 202 14.28 46.12 -24.93
N GLU A 203 13.37 47.08 -24.79
CA GLU A 203 12.26 47.33 -25.70
C GLU A 203 12.76 47.63 -27.11
N GLU A 204 12.09 47.10 -28.14
CA GLU A 204 11.64 47.86 -29.32
C GLU A 204 10.77 47.00 -30.27
N GLY A 205 9.59 47.56 -30.61
CA GLY A 205 8.79 47.38 -31.82
C GLY A 205 8.66 46.01 -32.50
N VAL A 206 7.54 45.32 -32.27
CA VAL A 206 7.06 44.29 -33.22
C VAL A 206 6.13 44.95 -34.23
N SER A 207 6.63 45.21 -35.44
CA SER A 207 5.81 45.65 -36.58
C SER A 207 5.03 44.46 -37.14
N LEU A 208 3.76 44.69 -37.50
CA LEU A 208 2.80 43.71 -38.03
C LEU A 208 3.13 43.19 -39.46
N ASP A 209 4.29 43.51 -40.03
CA ASP A 209 4.61 43.28 -41.45
C ASP A 209 5.32 41.96 -41.77
N GLN A 210 5.49 41.03 -40.83
CA GLN A 210 6.12 39.72 -41.11
C GLN A 210 5.16 38.54 -41.14
N MET A 211 3.84 38.78 -41.07
CA MET A 211 2.83 37.72 -41.17
C MET A 211 2.47 37.30 -42.61
N PHE A 212 3.05 37.91 -43.65
CA PHE A 212 2.76 37.55 -45.03
C PHE A 212 4.01 37.55 -45.91
N ALA A 213 4.81 36.49 -45.79
CA ALA A 213 5.73 36.10 -46.87
C ALA A 213 6.01 34.60 -46.84
N GLY A 214 5.58 33.91 -47.90
CA GLY A 214 6.38 32.82 -48.49
C GLY A 214 5.94 31.40 -48.17
N ASP A 215 4.89 30.95 -48.84
CA ASP A 215 4.69 29.55 -49.19
C ASP A 215 5.88 29.01 -50.00
N SER A 216 6.52 27.94 -49.50
CA SER A 216 7.11 26.91 -50.35
C SER A 216 7.48 25.65 -49.56
N ASN A 217 6.80 24.56 -49.90
CA ASN A 217 7.25 23.16 -49.90
C ASN A 217 8.44 22.77 -49.00
N GLN A 218 8.16 21.92 -48.01
CA GLN A 218 8.73 20.57 -47.99
C GLN A 218 7.90 19.66 -47.08
N GLN A 219 7.15 18.76 -47.73
CA GLN A 219 6.68 17.53 -47.12
C GLN A 219 7.88 16.74 -46.61
N ALA A 220 8.14 16.82 -45.32
CA ALA A 220 8.79 15.76 -44.59
C ALA A 220 7.69 14.90 -43.96
N GLN A 221 7.29 13.85 -44.68
CA GLN A 221 6.64 12.69 -44.08
C GLN A 221 7.60 12.11 -43.04
N ALA A 222 7.50 12.57 -41.80
CA ALA A 222 7.93 11.77 -40.68
C ALA A 222 6.89 10.67 -40.52
N VAL A 223 7.28 9.46 -40.93
CA VAL A 223 6.56 8.23 -40.65
C VAL A 223 6.34 8.19 -39.14
N ALA A 224 5.12 8.48 -38.72
CA ALA A 224 4.68 8.26 -37.34
C ALA A 224 4.77 6.76 -37.12
N ALA A 225 5.87 6.31 -36.53
CA ALA A 225 5.80 5.11 -35.73
C ALA A 225 4.71 5.40 -34.69
N GLU A 226 3.59 4.68 -34.78
CA GLU A 226 2.56 4.61 -33.75
C GLU A 226 3.20 4.03 -32.48
N ASP A 227 4.03 4.82 -31.82
CA ASP A 227 4.69 4.45 -30.60
C ASP A 227 3.70 4.74 -29.47
N SER A 228 3.28 3.68 -28.77
CA SER A 228 2.27 3.71 -27.71
C SER A 228 2.65 4.61 -26.52
N THR A 229 3.87 5.15 -26.53
CA THR A 229 4.41 6.15 -25.62
C THR A 229 3.91 7.57 -25.90
N SER A 230 3.56 7.91 -27.13
CA SER A 230 3.09 9.26 -27.51
C SER A 230 1.74 9.63 -26.86
N MET A 231 0.85 8.65 -26.66
CA MET A 231 -0.44 8.84 -25.97
C MET A 231 -0.33 8.98 -24.45
N LEU A 232 0.85 8.73 -23.86
CA LEU A 232 1.06 8.86 -22.42
C LEU A 232 1.30 10.30 -22.00
N PHE A 233 1.88 11.13 -22.87
CA PHE A 233 2.27 12.50 -22.55
C PHE A 233 1.22 13.50 -23.03
N GLU A 234 0.72 14.31 -22.12
CA GLU A 234 -0.24 15.38 -22.41
C GLU A 234 -0.03 16.56 -21.45
N GLU A 235 -0.57 17.72 -21.79
CA GLU A 235 -0.51 18.88 -20.92
C GLU A 235 -1.34 18.68 -19.65
N GLY A 236 -0.91 19.32 -18.56
CA GLY A 236 -1.63 19.31 -17.29
C GLY A 236 -1.73 17.91 -16.67
N LEU A 237 -0.70 17.06 -16.83
CA LEU A 237 -0.60 15.79 -16.12
C LEU A 237 -0.47 15.98 -14.60
N PHE A 238 0.12 17.10 -14.17
CA PHE A 238 0.14 17.52 -12.78
C PHE A 238 0.36 19.03 -12.68
N PHE A 239 0.17 19.59 -11.49
CA PHE A 239 0.64 20.93 -11.12
C PHE A 239 1.06 20.95 -9.65
N LEU A 240 1.92 21.89 -9.29
CA LEU A 240 2.36 22.04 -7.91
C LEU A 240 1.24 22.70 -7.09
N ASN A 241 0.89 22.12 -5.94
CA ASN A 241 -0.14 22.66 -5.06
C ASN A 241 0.28 24.07 -4.58
N PRO A 242 -0.49 25.13 -4.88
CA PRO A 242 -0.09 26.50 -4.54
C PRO A 242 -0.07 26.76 -3.02
N ARG A 243 -0.77 25.95 -2.22
CA ARG A 243 -0.88 26.12 -0.76
C ARG A 243 0.40 25.70 -0.02
N ASP A 244 0.96 24.55 -0.38
CA ASP A 244 2.13 23.98 0.29
C ASP A 244 3.40 24.00 -0.57
N LYS A 245 3.27 24.22 -1.89
CA LYS A 245 4.34 24.21 -2.88
C LYS A 245 5.22 22.95 -2.84
N GLN A 246 4.68 21.85 -2.32
CA GLN A 246 5.39 20.58 -2.14
C GLN A 246 4.66 19.41 -2.77
N THR A 247 3.33 19.42 -2.69
CA THR A 247 2.49 18.32 -3.18
C THR A 247 2.21 18.51 -4.67
N LEU A 248 2.41 17.47 -5.47
CA LEU A 248 1.96 17.48 -6.87
C LEU A 248 0.49 17.07 -6.90
N LEU A 249 -0.35 17.85 -7.58
CA LEU A 249 -1.76 17.56 -7.78
C LEU A 249 -1.94 16.98 -9.16
N VAL A 250 -2.36 15.73 -9.21
CA VAL A 250 -2.58 14.98 -10.46
C VAL A 250 -4.09 14.86 -10.66
N PRO A 251 -4.65 15.27 -11.81
CA PRO A 251 -6.05 15.02 -12.12
C PRO A 251 -6.38 13.52 -11.98
N ALA A 252 -7.49 13.20 -11.33
CA ALA A 252 -7.81 11.81 -10.98
C ALA A 252 -7.91 10.88 -12.20
N ASP A 253 -8.40 11.40 -13.33
CA ASP A 253 -8.47 10.73 -14.64
C ASP A 253 -7.10 10.45 -15.26
N LYS A 254 -6.06 11.19 -14.86
CA LYS A 254 -4.69 11.09 -15.40
C LYS A 254 -3.74 10.26 -14.54
N GLN A 255 -4.19 9.75 -13.39
CA GLN A 255 -3.34 9.01 -12.45
C GLN A 255 -2.58 7.85 -13.11
N VAL A 256 -3.26 7.06 -13.95
CA VAL A 256 -2.66 5.88 -14.60
C VAL A 256 -1.56 6.28 -15.59
N LYS A 257 -1.76 7.35 -16.35
CA LYS A 257 -0.73 7.89 -17.26
C LYS A 257 0.48 8.37 -16.46
N MET A 258 0.22 9.14 -15.40
CA MET A 258 1.27 9.64 -14.52
C MET A 258 2.06 8.51 -13.87
N GLN A 259 1.40 7.44 -13.40
CA GLN A 259 2.08 6.28 -12.83
C GLN A 259 3.08 5.67 -13.82
N LYS A 260 2.68 5.46 -15.09
CA LYS A 260 3.57 4.92 -16.12
C LYS A 260 4.77 5.83 -16.39
N ILE A 261 4.57 7.16 -16.35
CA ILE A 261 5.66 8.13 -16.51
C ILE A 261 6.63 8.07 -15.33
N LEU A 262 6.14 7.96 -14.10
CA LEU A 262 6.99 7.85 -12.91
C LEU A 262 7.87 6.59 -12.93
N GLU A 263 7.43 5.52 -13.58
CA GLU A 263 8.19 4.27 -13.71
C GLU A 263 9.29 4.32 -14.79
N MET A 264 9.35 5.38 -15.61
CA MET A 264 10.33 5.50 -16.68
C MET A 264 11.77 5.70 -16.13
N PRO A 265 12.80 5.08 -16.74
CA PRO A 265 14.19 5.22 -16.32
C PRO A 265 14.66 6.69 -16.26
N GLU A 266 14.21 7.53 -17.19
CA GLU A 266 14.55 8.94 -17.25
C GLU A 266 14.00 9.73 -16.06
N VAL A 267 12.78 9.42 -15.63
CA VAL A 267 12.17 10.06 -14.45
C VAL A 267 12.81 9.56 -13.16
N GLN A 268 13.15 8.27 -13.09
CA GLN A 268 13.92 7.72 -11.98
C GLN A 268 15.32 8.35 -11.88
N LYS A 269 15.93 8.69 -13.02
CA LYS A 269 17.21 9.42 -13.07
C LYS A 269 17.07 10.85 -12.55
N ILE A 270 16.03 11.59 -12.95
CA ILE A 270 15.73 12.93 -12.42
C ILE A 270 15.61 12.88 -10.89
N LEU A 271 14.86 11.89 -10.39
CA LEU A 271 14.67 11.70 -8.95
C LEU A 271 15.99 11.40 -8.24
N ALA A 272 16.83 10.54 -8.82
CA ALA A 272 18.14 10.18 -8.26
C ALA A 272 19.13 11.36 -8.23
N GLU A 273 19.03 12.29 -9.19
CA GLU A 273 19.89 13.47 -9.27
C GLU A 273 19.43 14.59 -8.32
N GLU A 274 18.13 14.92 -8.32
CA GLU A 274 17.61 16.09 -7.59
C GLU A 274 17.21 15.78 -6.15
N ALA A 275 16.72 14.57 -5.88
CA ALA A 275 16.15 14.19 -4.59
C ALA A 275 16.70 12.82 -4.15
N VAL A 276 18.00 12.83 -3.85
CA VAL A 276 18.75 11.62 -3.46
C VAL A 276 18.05 10.92 -2.29
N GLY A 277 17.66 9.67 -2.53
CA GLY A 277 16.98 8.87 -1.50
C GLY A 277 15.51 9.24 -1.28
N ALA A 278 14.87 9.99 -2.18
CA ALA A 278 13.43 10.22 -2.19
C ALA A 278 12.69 9.28 -3.14
N GLN A 279 11.36 9.22 -3.01
CA GLN A 279 10.43 8.47 -3.84
C GLN A 279 9.08 9.18 -3.90
N PHE A 280 8.35 8.93 -4.97
CA PHE A 280 6.96 9.38 -5.09
C PHE A 280 6.02 8.37 -4.45
N ILE A 281 5.09 8.86 -3.62
CA ILE A 281 4.01 8.06 -3.03
C ILE A 281 2.68 8.79 -3.23
N TRP A 282 1.68 8.06 -3.73
CA TRP A 282 0.33 8.57 -3.91
C TRP A 282 -0.40 8.76 -2.59
N GLY A 283 -1.28 9.75 -2.53
CA GLY A 283 -2.28 9.87 -1.48
C GLY A 283 -3.28 8.70 -1.50
N SER A 284 -3.80 8.34 -0.34
CA SER A 284 -4.79 7.27 -0.21
C SER A 284 -6.18 7.69 -0.69
N LYS A 285 -6.51 8.98 -0.61
CA LYS A 285 -7.80 9.55 -1.01
C LYS A 285 -7.61 10.74 -1.97
N PRO A 286 -8.50 10.92 -2.95
CA PRO A 286 -8.51 12.14 -3.74
C PRO A 286 -8.99 13.32 -2.90
N ILE A 287 -8.58 14.52 -3.29
CA ILE A 287 -8.92 15.78 -2.64
C ILE A 287 -9.68 16.69 -3.61
N TYR A 288 -10.22 17.81 -3.11
CA TYR A 288 -11.04 18.74 -3.89
C TYR A 288 -12.20 18.02 -4.61
N ASN A 289 -13.08 17.39 -3.83
CA ASN A 289 -14.26 16.65 -4.32
C ASN A 289 -13.94 15.56 -5.36
N GLY A 290 -12.80 14.89 -5.22
CA GLY A 290 -12.43 13.78 -6.10
C GLY A 290 -11.64 14.21 -7.35
N GLN A 291 -11.41 15.51 -7.56
CA GLN A 291 -10.81 16.01 -8.79
C GLN A 291 -9.31 15.69 -8.91
N TYR A 292 -8.59 15.67 -7.78
CA TYR A 292 -7.15 15.51 -7.77
C TYR A 292 -6.69 14.43 -6.81
N ILE A 293 -5.69 13.66 -7.20
CA ILE A 293 -5.00 12.72 -6.33
C ILE A 293 -3.64 13.34 -6.00
N PRO A 294 -3.33 13.57 -4.70
CA PRO A 294 -2.05 14.15 -4.33
C PRO A 294 -0.93 13.13 -4.52
N LEU A 295 0.21 13.61 -4.99
CA LEU A 295 1.44 12.84 -5.16
C LEU A 295 2.54 13.53 -4.35
N TYR A 296 3.08 12.79 -3.38
CA TYR A 296 4.03 13.30 -2.41
C TYR A 296 5.43 12.83 -2.73
N LEU A 297 6.40 13.73 -2.64
CA LEU A 297 7.82 13.41 -2.67
C LEU A 297 8.30 13.15 -1.24
N VAL A 298 8.55 11.89 -0.91
CA VAL A 298 8.92 11.45 0.45
C VAL A 298 10.28 10.79 0.46
N ARG A 299 10.98 10.85 1.59
CA ARG A 299 12.22 10.11 1.82
C ARG A 299 11.96 8.61 1.82
N LYS A 300 12.88 7.83 1.25
CA LYS A 300 12.88 6.37 1.31
C LYS A 300 13.10 5.86 2.73
N ASN A 301 13.88 6.59 3.52
CA ASN A 301 14.16 6.26 4.92
C ASN A 301 12.87 6.32 5.75
N VAL A 302 12.61 5.24 6.49
CA VAL A 302 11.52 5.14 7.45
C VAL A 302 12.02 5.68 8.78
N GLU A 303 11.36 6.71 9.31
CA GLU A 303 11.71 7.32 10.58
C GLU A 303 11.13 6.54 11.77
N LEU A 304 9.95 5.95 11.56
CA LEU A 304 9.23 5.14 12.55
C LEU A 304 8.34 4.12 11.82
N SER A 305 8.26 2.89 12.33
CA SER A 305 7.39 1.84 11.79
C SER A 305 6.20 1.55 12.71
N GLY A 306 5.19 0.87 12.16
CA GLY A 306 4.00 0.43 12.90
C GLY A 306 4.29 -0.52 14.06
N GLU A 307 5.42 -1.22 14.07
CA GLU A 307 5.84 -2.10 15.18
C GLU A 307 6.02 -1.35 16.51
N THR A 308 6.16 -0.03 16.44
CA THR A 308 6.29 0.82 17.63
C THR A 308 4.96 1.28 18.21
N ILE A 309 3.83 0.93 17.57
CA ILE A 309 2.50 1.19 18.07
C ILE A 309 2.20 0.23 19.22
N LYS A 310 1.83 0.79 20.37
CA LYS A 310 1.38 0.05 21.54
C LYS A 310 -0.14 -0.12 21.55
N ASP A 311 -0.86 0.94 21.16
CA ASP A 311 -2.32 0.97 21.24
C ASP A 311 -2.92 1.92 20.20
N THR A 312 -4.17 1.64 19.81
CA THR A 312 -4.94 2.43 18.85
C THR A 312 -6.38 2.62 19.35
N ASN A 313 -6.90 3.84 19.24
CA ASN A 313 -8.26 4.15 19.67
C ASN A 313 -9.02 4.92 18.57
N PRO A 314 -10.05 4.33 17.96
CA PRO A 314 -10.90 5.02 16.99
C PRO A 314 -11.92 5.89 17.72
N GLN A 315 -12.04 7.15 17.29
CA GLN A 315 -12.97 8.10 17.92
C GLN A 315 -13.48 9.12 16.90
N ARG A 316 -14.49 9.89 17.28
CA ARG A 316 -14.91 11.06 16.49
C ARG A 316 -13.81 12.12 16.58
N SER A 317 -13.55 12.80 15.46
CA SER A 317 -12.57 13.88 15.42
C SER A 317 -12.96 15.01 16.37
N HIS A 318 -11.99 15.45 17.18
CA HIS A 318 -12.12 16.61 18.05
C HIS A 318 -11.66 17.90 17.37
N ASP A 319 -11.05 17.79 16.19
CA ASP A 319 -10.55 18.93 15.42
C ASP A 319 -11.71 19.70 14.75
N PRO A 320 -11.88 21.01 15.02
CA PRO A 320 -12.89 21.85 14.38
C PRO A 320 -12.78 21.91 12.85
N THR A 321 -11.64 21.57 12.25
CA THR A 321 -11.52 21.53 10.78
C THR A 321 -12.07 20.25 10.17
N ASN A 322 -12.27 19.20 10.98
CA ASN A 322 -12.67 17.85 10.56
C ASN A 322 -14.01 17.46 11.20
N ILE A 323 -14.92 18.42 11.36
CA ILE A 323 -16.23 18.19 11.99
C ILE A 323 -16.99 17.07 11.26
N GLY A 324 -17.54 16.13 12.03
CA GLY A 324 -18.28 14.99 11.51
C GLY A 324 -17.42 13.84 10.99
N GLN A 325 -16.09 14.02 10.92
CA GLN A 325 -15.15 12.95 10.58
C GLN A 325 -14.70 12.18 11.84
N TYR A 326 -14.06 11.06 11.60
CA TYR A 326 -13.46 10.17 12.59
C TYR A 326 -11.94 10.22 12.49
N GLU A 327 -11.29 9.81 13.57
CA GLU A 327 -9.85 9.74 13.69
C GLU A 327 -9.43 8.47 14.45
N VAL A 328 -8.18 8.05 14.25
CA VAL A 328 -7.55 7.01 15.06
C VAL A 328 -6.40 7.63 15.84
N SER A 329 -6.53 7.66 17.16
CA SER A 329 -5.44 8.04 18.07
C SER A 329 -4.48 6.87 18.22
N LEU A 330 -3.19 7.13 18.02
CA LEU A 330 -2.10 6.18 18.15
C LEU A 330 -1.29 6.48 19.41
N THR A 331 -1.01 5.44 20.18
CA THR A 331 -0.09 5.50 21.32
C THR A 331 1.13 4.64 21.02
N LEU A 332 2.32 5.25 21.04
CA LEU A 332 3.59 4.56 20.82
C LEU A 332 4.10 3.90 22.11
N ASN A 333 4.90 2.85 21.97
CA ASN A 333 5.69 2.29 23.07
C ASN A 333 6.87 3.21 23.43
N ASP A 334 7.60 2.91 24.52
CA ASP A 334 8.67 3.79 25.01
C ASP A 334 9.82 4.01 24.02
N ALA A 335 10.14 2.98 23.20
CA ALA A 335 11.14 3.10 22.14
C ALA A 335 10.64 4.01 21.01
N GLY A 336 9.40 3.80 20.57
CA GLY A 336 8.72 4.60 19.57
C GLY A 336 8.57 6.06 19.97
N ALA A 337 8.13 6.33 21.20
CA ALA A 337 7.98 7.68 21.74
C ALA A 337 9.30 8.46 21.74
N ARG A 338 10.41 7.81 22.12
CA ARG A 338 11.76 8.42 22.07
C ARG A 338 12.21 8.73 20.65
N THR A 339 12.02 7.78 19.73
CA THR A 339 12.34 7.99 18.30
C THR A 339 11.48 9.10 17.71
N PHE A 340 10.18 9.09 17.98
CA PHE A 340 9.24 10.10 17.51
C PHE A 340 9.56 11.50 18.04
N ALA A 341 9.94 11.61 19.32
CA ALA A 341 10.38 12.87 19.91
C ALA A 341 11.68 13.40 19.29
N ARG A 342 12.62 12.52 18.95
CA ARG A 342 13.87 12.88 18.25
C ARG A 342 13.58 13.35 16.82
N VAL A 343 12.78 12.59 16.07
CA VAL A 343 12.43 12.88 14.68
C VAL A 343 11.65 14.19 14.60
N THR A 344 10.59 14.36 15.38
CA THR A 344 9.78 15.60 15.38
C THR A 344 10.57 16.80 15.89
N GLY A 345 11.40 16.63 16.91
CA GLY A 345 12.25 17.71 17.44
C GLY A 345 13.30 18.22 16.45
N ALA A 346 13.86 17.35 15.61
CA ALA A 346 14.84 17.72 14.61
C ALA A 346 14.23 18.26 13.30
N ASN A 347 12.91 18.11 13.11
CA ASN A 347 12.24 18.41 11.84
C ASN A 347 11.03 19.34 12.01
N VAL A 348 11.07 20.25 12.99
CA VAL A 348 10.03 21.28 13.17
C VAL A 348 9.90 22.12 11.89
N GLY A 349 8.66 22.35 11.45
CA GLY A 349 8.32 23.04 10.21
C GLY A 349 8.32 22.14 8.96
N ARG A 350 8.81 20.90 9.05
CA ARG A 350 8.79 19.93 7.94
C ARG A 350 7.56 19.03 8.04
N ARG A 351 7.21 18.37 6.93
CA ARG A 351 6.04 17.49 6.88
C ARG A 351 6.43 16.03 7.12
N LEU A 352 5.61 15.32 7.88
CA LEU A 352 5.81 13.92 8.22
C LEU A 352 4.66 13.09 7.67
N ALA A 353 4.87 12.40 6.54
CA ALA A 353 3.88 11.49 5.99
C ALA A 353 3.66 10.29 6.92
N ILE A 354 2.39 9.96 7.14
CA ILE A 354 1.91 8.68 7.64
C ILE A 354 1.52 7.87 6.40
N VAL A 355 2.33 6.88 6.08
CA VAL A 355 2.18 6.01 4.92
C VAL A 355 1.65 4.66 5.38
N LEU A 356 0.59 4.18 4.74
CA LEU A 356 0.04 2.86 4.97
C LEU A 356 -0.07 2.13 3.63
N ASP A 357 0.52 0.95 3.54
CA ASP A 357 0.50 0.11 2.32
C ASP A 357 0.94 0.89 1.07
N ASN A 358 2.04 1.64 1.19
CA ASN A 358 2.60 2.50 0.14
C ASN A 358 1.64 3.58 -0.39
N LYS A 359 0.74 4.08 0.46
CA LYS A 359 -0.09 5.26 0.19
C LYS A 359 -0.03 6.23 1.36
N VAL A 360 0.13 7.53 1.08
CA VAL A 360 0.11 8.57 2.10
C VAL A 360 -1.32 8.80 2.56
N TYR A 361 -1.62 8.50 3.82
CA TYR A 361 -2.92 8.82 4.42
C TYR A 361 -2.96 10.25 4.95
N LEU A 362 -1.86 10.69 5.55
CA LEU A 362 -1.75 12.03 6.12
C LEU A 362 -0.32 12.54 5.95
N ALA A 363 -0.14 13.84 5.73
CA ALA A 363 1.18 14.47 5.70
C ALA A 363 1.11 15.86 6.36
N PRO A 364 0.92 15.93 7.70
CA PRO A 364 0.83 17.19 8.41
C PRO A 364 2.22 17.80 8.62
N THR A 365 2.24 19.10 8.86
CA THR A 365 3.46 19.81 9.26
C THR A 365 3.74 19.58 10.74
N ILE A 366 4.98 19.25 11.08
CA ILE A 366 5.43 19.15 12.47
C ILE A 366 5.49 20.56 13.06
N GLN A 367 4.56 20.90 13.93
CA GLN A 367 4.51 22.23 14.55
C GLN A 367 5.47 22.34 15.73
N VAL A 368 5.57 21.28 16.53
CA VAL A 368 6.38 21.22 17.74
C VAL A 368 6.95 19.81 17.92
N LYS A 369 7.96 19.68 18.79
CA LYS A 369 8.47 18.39 19.23
C LYS A 369 7.39 17.62 20.00
N ILE A 370 7.08 16.39 19.57
CA ILE A 370 6.08 15.54 20.22
C ILE A 370 6.79 14.55 21.14
N SER A 371 6.75 14.81 22.44
CA SER A 371 7.48 13.99 23.44
C SER A 371 6.59 12.98 24.18
N ASN A 372 5.27 13.04 24.01
CA ASN A 372 4.31 12.18 24.70
C ASN A 372 4.01 10.87 23.94
N GLY A 373 4.63 10.64 22.78
CA GLY A 373 4.44 9.43 21.98
C GLY A 373 3.03 9.25 21.42
N ARG A 374 2.27 10.34 21.22
CA ARG A 374 0.93 10.29 20.64
C ARG A 374 0.92 10.84 19.22
N ALA A 375 0.16 10.20 18.34
CA ALA A 375 -0.12 10.67 16.99
C ALA A 375 -1.60 10.43 16.67
N VAL A 376 -2.13 11.13 15.66
CA VAL A 376 -3.53 10.99 15.25
C VAL A 376 -3.59 10.87 13.73
N ILE A 377 -4.40 9.93 13.23
CA ILE A 377 -4.77 9.80 11.83
C ILE A 377 -6.19 10.32 11.68
N THR A 378 -6.36 11.49 11.07
CA THR A 378 -7.67 12.13 10.82
C THR A 378 -8.16 11.88 9.38
N GLY A 379 -9.33 12.41 9.01
CA GLY A 379 -9.84 12.34 7.63
C GLY A 379 -10.59 11.05 7.29
N LEU A 380 -11.13 10.35 8.29
CA LEU A 380 -11.91 9.13 8.11
C LEU A 380 -13.39 9.47 8.09
N ASP A 381 -14.10 9.03 7.07
CA ASP A 381 -15.49 9.48 6.85
C ASP A 381 -16.50 8.67 7.68
N LYS A 382 -16.11 7.44 8.02
CA LYS A 382 -16.94 6.45 8.70
C LYS A 382 -16.24 5.90 9.94
N ILE A 383 -17.01 5.62 11.00
CA ILE A 383 -16.46 5.01 12.21
C ILE A 383 -15.94 3.59 11.94
N GLU A 384 -16.59 2.86 11.04
CA GLU A 384 -16.18 1.51 10.65
C GLU A 384 -14.80 1.53 9.99
N GLU A 385 -14.50 2.57 9.19
CA GLU A 385 -13.17 2.76 8.58
C GLU A 385 -12.10 2.97 9.66
N ALA A 386 -12.40 3.77 10.69
CA ALA A 386 -11.52 4.01 11.82
C ALA A 386 -11.31 2.75 12.66
N GLN A 387 -12.37 2.00 12.94
CA GLN A 387 -12.30 0.72 13.65
C GLN A 387 -11.44 -0.29 12.89
N ASP A 388 -11.70 -0.49 11.59
CA ASP A 388 -10.94 -1.43 10.76
C ASP A 388 -9.45 -1.06 10.72
N LEU A 389 -9.16 0.24 10.59
CA LEU A 389 -7.79 0.74 10.64
C LEU A 389 -7.15 0.48 12.01
N SER A 390 -7.88 0.73 13.09
CA SER A 390 -7.43 0.48 14.47
C SER A 390 -7.04 -0.98 14.66
N ILE A 391 -7.89 -1.91 14.22
CA ILE A 391 -7.67 -3.37 14.33
C ILE A 391 -6.40 -3.77 13.59
N VAL A 392 -6.24 -3.37 12.33
CA VAL A 392 -5.07 -3.79 11.54
C VAL A 392 -3.77 -3.17 12.05
N LEU A 393 -3.81 -1.94 12.56
CA LEU A 393 -2.64 -1.27 13.14
C LEU A 393 -2.24 -1.85 14.50
N LYS A 394 -3.21 -2.24 15.33
CA LYS A 394 -2.98 -2.85 16.65
C LYS A 394 -2.42 -4.26 16.52
N ALA A 395 -2.99 -5.05 15.61
CA ALA A 395 -2.52 -6.41 15.36
C ALA A 395 -1.11 -6.41 14.77
N GLY A 396 -0.77 -5.41 13.95
CA GLY A 396 0.53 -5.27 13.30
C GLY A 396 0.49 -5.55 11.79
N ALA A 397 1.61 -5.25 11.14
CA ALA A 397 1.77 -5.41 9.71
C ALA A 397 2.00 -6.89 9.35
N LEU A 398 1.34 -7.37 8.30
CA LEU A 398 1.67 -8.68 7.74
C LEU A 398 3.11 -8.67 7.20
N PRO A 399 3.89 -9.74 7.44
CA PRO A 399 5.24 -9.85 6.93
C PRO A 399 5.26 -9.91 5.40
N ALA A 400 4.22 -10.41 4.75
CA ALA A 400 4.04 -10.27 3.32
C ALA A 400 2.54 -10.17 3.00
N PRO A 401 2.16 -9.59 1.85
CA PRO A 401 0.77 -9.62 1.40
C PRO A 401 0.24 -11.04 1.35
N VAL A 402 -1.05 -11.20 1.59
CA VAL A 402 -1.74 -12.49 1.41
C VAL A 402 -2.66 -12.42 0.21
N THR A 403 -2.76 -13.51 -0.52
CA THR A 403 -3.65 -13.67 -1.67
C THR A 403 -4.75 -14.67 -1.34
N PHE A 404 -5.96 -14.42 -1.84
CA PHE A 404 -7.11 -15.29 -1.61
C PHE A 404 -7.16 -16.36 -2.69
N MET A 405 -6.92 -17.62 -2.32
CA MET A 405 -6.96 -18.77 -3.23
C MET A 405 -8.37 -19.33 -3.36
N GLU A 406 -9.07 -19.44 -2.24
CA GLU A 406 -10.44 -19.92 -2.18
C GLU A 406 -11.24 -19.14 -1.15
N GLU A 407 -12.50 -18.87 -1.46
CA GLU A 407 -13.44 -18.20 -0.57
C GLU A 407 -14.82 -18.83 -0.73
N ARG A 408 -15.38 -19.28 0.40
CA ARG A 408 -16.75 -19.76 0.48
C ARG A 408 -17.44 -19.04 1.62
N THR A 409 -18.57 -18.43 1.32
CA THR A 409 -19.44 -17.83 2.34
C THR A 409 -20.74 -18.62 2.39
N VAL A 410 -21.09 -19.12 3.57
CA VAL A 410 -22.36 -19.81 3.82
C VAL A 410 -23.28 -18.86 4.56
N GLY A 411 -24.46 -18.60 4.00
CA GLY A 411 -25.44 -17.72 4.62
C GLY A 411 -26.09 -18.36 5.86
N PRO A 412 -26.42 -17.58 6.90
CA PRO A 412 -27.06 -18.10 8.12
C PRO A 412 -28.41 -18.80 7.88
N SER A 413 -29.11 -18.47 6.78
CA SER A 413 -30.43 -19.02 6.46
C SER A 413 -30.41 -20.52 6.17
N LEU A 414 -29.35 -21.04 5.55
CA LEU A 414 -29.22 -22.47 5.25
C LEU A 414 -29.07 -23.32 6.53
N GLY A 415 -28.41 -22.78 7.54
CA GLY A 415 -28.29 -23.39 8.86
C GLY A 415 -29.60 -23.36 9.63
N GLN A 416 -30.33 -22.23 9.57
CA GLN A 416 -31.63 -22.08 10.25
C GLN A 416 -32.67 -23.10 9.77
N ASP A 417 -32.74 -23.37 8.47
CA ASP A 417 -33.66 -24.37 7.92
C ASP A 417 -33.33 -25.79 8.40
N SER A 418 -32.04 -26.12 8.47
CA SER A 418 -31.57 -27.41 9.00
C SER A 418 -31.87 -27.58 10.50
N ILE A 419 -31.71 -26.52 11.28
CA ILE A 419 -32.06 -26.50 12.72
C ILE A 419 -33.57 -26.68 12.90
N ASN A 420 -34.40 -25.99 12.10
CA ASN A 420 -35.86 -26.11 12.15
C ASN A 420 -36.32 -27.53 11.80
N ALA A 421 -35.74 -28.14 10.75
CA ALA A 421 -36.04 -29.51 10.37
C ALA A 421 -35.61 -30.51 11.45
N GLY A 422 -34.38 -30.38 11.99
CA GLY A 422 -33.86 -31.27 13.03
C GLY A 422 -34.64 -31.18 14.34
N THR A 423 -35.02 -29.97 14.77
CA THR A 423 -35.87 -29.77 15.95
C THR A 423 -37.25 -30.38 15.76
N PHE A 424 -37.87 -30.21 14.59
CA PHE A 424 -39.15 -30.83 14.27
C PHE A 424 -39.05 -32.37 14.26
N SER A 425 -37.99 -32.94 13.66
CA SER A 425 -37.75 -34.39 13.68
C SER A 425 -37.51 -34.94 15.08
N ALA A 426 -36.76 -34.22 15.93
CA ALA A 426 -36.52 -34.62 17.31
C ALA A 426 -37.80 -34.60 18.16
N ILE A 427 -38.66 -33.59 17.98
CA ILE A 427 -39.97 -33.52 18.65
C ILE A 427 -40.86 -34.67 18.19
N MET A 428 -40.93 -34.93 16.88
CA MET A 428 -41.74 -36.03 16.34
C MET A 428 -41.19 -37.42 16.69
N GLY A 429 -39.89 -37.56 16.94
CA GLY A 429 -39.30 -38.82 17.41
C GLY A 429 -39.41 -39.05 18.92
N LEU A 430 -39.71 -38.00 19.69
CA LEU A 430 -39.88 -38.05 21.14
C LEU A 430 -41.33 -38.27 21.57
N ILE A 431 -42.29 -37.82 20.74
CA ILE A 431 -43.72 -38.16 20.83
C ILE A 431 -43.92 -39.59 20.29
#